data_AF-A0A328RZ57-F1
#
_entry.id   AF-A0A328RZ57-F1
#
_cell.length_a   1.000
_cell.length_b   1.000
_cell.length_c   1.000
_cell.angle_alpha   90.00
_cell.angle_beta   90.00
_cell.angle_gamma   90.00
#
_symmetry.space_group_name_H-M   'P 1'
#
loop_
_entity.id
_entity.type
_entity.pdbx_description
1 polymer ?
#
loop_
_entity_poly.entity_id
_entity_poly.type
_entity_poly.pdbx_seq_one_letter_code
_entity_poly.pdbx_strand_id
1 'polypeptide(L)'
;MDLKYKLMIFSLVLVLCMSVTVAAEVTEDTTNDISIENNNYEIATSYDNINDDKNIEENTRSVNPITTDVVIDSSYDNQVFDVSSNVRITSGVAQSNNIAFNLNGDNITIDGLNIVNDETQPIAINALSNSNHITIINTNITVVNTEETETMGIILNNTQNSLVENCNVNISAVPQDLYTPPDWAYALKTSGILTDGGNNITINANTVNICNSTNNGTSSGTGEAITVRNNANNVNVINNIVTGEGFPYVYGINTYGVSNLVIIENNTVNLTSGNYICGIQLTSTSNSILRRNTITGTCFAESGQCTGYEAFAYGIVLSSSYKPTASESTNNLIEFNDIDLSANVTYGIELNIADSTQVFNNTVDVDGEVVMALGMYNSSYCQIKDNNFTVTGATRELHPWTYEAIPPETTGIKIVSDGNKTSDYNIITGNRVIVNDSNNTNIYDIILLNTNNTIVTYNYLKYVIGSGFRILDNGYNSVLSPNYWLL
;
A
#
# COMPACT_ATOMS: atom_id res chain seq x y z
N MET A 1 -44.47 14.86 -1.41
CA MET A 1 -44.13 14.08 -0.21
C MET A 1 -42.97 14.79 0.48
N ASP A 2 -43.22 15.34 1.66
CA ASP A 2 -42.32 16.23 2.39
C ASP A 2 -40.96 15.57 2.69
N LEU A 3 -39.86 16.34 2.64
CA LEU A 3 -38.49 15.86 2.84
C LEU A 3 -38.33 15.18 4.22
N LYS A 4 -39.12 15.62 5.21
CA LYS A 4 -39.20 14.99 6.53
C LYS A 4 -39.76 13.56 6.50
N TYR A 5 -40.72 13.27 5.62
CA TYR A 5 -41.28 11.93 5.45
C TYR A 5 -40.32 10.97 4.76
N LYS A 6 -39.48 11.48 3.83
CA LYS A 6 -38.44 10.67 3.18
C LYS A 6 -37.29 10.32 4.13
N LEU A 7 -36.87 11.24 4.99
CA LEU A 7 -35.86 10.95 6.02
C LEU A 7 -36.37 9.93 7.06
N MET A 8 -37.62 10.05 7.51
CA MET A 8 -38.19 9.11 8.49
C MET A 8 -38.30 7.68 7.94
N ILE A 9 -38.69 7.52 6.66
CA ILE A 9 -38.77 6.19 6.03
C ILE A 9 -37.38 5.61 5.81
N PHE A 10 -36.37 6.42 5.47
CA PHE A 10 -34.99 5.95 5.32
C PHE A 10 -34.37 5.54 6.66
N SER A 11 -34.64 6.29 7.75
CA SER A 11 -34.21 5.92 9.10
C SER A 11 -34.95 4.69 9.65
N LEU A 12 -36.23 4.50 9.31
CA LEU A 12 -37.00 3.31 9.72
C LEU A 12 -36.51 2.03 9.02
N VAL A 13 -36.11 2.13 7.75
CA VAL A 13 -35.49 1.02 6.99
C VAL A 13 -34.09 0.69 7.54
N LEU A 14 -33.32 1.71 7.94
CA LEU A 14 -31.99 1.49 8.53
C LEU A 14 -32.07 0.81 9.91
N VAL A 15 -33.09 1.13 10.73
CA VAL A 15 -33.29 0.51 12.05
C VAL A 15 -33.87 -0.90 11.96
N LEU A 16 -34.66 -1.21 10.93
CA LEU A 16 -35.18 -2.57 10.69
C LEU A 16 -34.12 -3.54 10.13
N CYS A 17 -32.99 -3.06 9.62
CA CYS A 17 -31.90 -3.90 9.12
C CYS A 17 -30.83 -4.26 10.17
N MET A 18 -30.91 -3.74 11.41
CA MET A 18 -29.87 -3.96 12.44
C MET A 18 -30.30 -4.84 13.63
N SER A 19 -31.34 -5.65 13.50
CA SER A 19 -31.74 -6.57 14.58
C SER A 19 -32.20 -7.93 14.07
N VAL A 20 -31.27 -8.82 13.71
CA VAL A 20 -31.47 -10.28 13.81
C VAL A 20 -30.16 -10.98 14.15
N THR A 21 -30.00 -11.33 15.42
CA THR A 21 -29.18 -12.43 15.99
C THR A 21 -29.59 -12.43 17.47
N VAL A 22 -30.01 -13.50 18.15
CA VAL A 22 -29.94 -14.96 17.98
C VAL A 22 -31.13 -15.53 18.76
N ALA A 23 -31.72 -16.67 18.34
CA ALA A 23 -32.23 -17.67 19.30
C ALA A 23 -32.41 -19.01 18.58
N ALA A 24 -31.65 -20.00 19.04
CA ALA A 24 -31.84 -21.40 18.71
C ALA A 24 -33.20 -21.87 19.24
N GLU A 25 -33.91 -22.65 18.44
CA GLU A 25 -34.97 -23.54 18.90
C GLU A 25 -34.56 -24.94 18.46
N VAL A 26 -33.90 -25.68 19.36
CA VAL A 26 -33.83 -27.14 19.29
C VAL A 26 -34.71 -27.62 20.44
N THR A 27 -35.83 -28.23 20.05
CA THR A 27 -36.84 -28.82 20.91
C THR A 27 -36.26 -29.91 21.81
N GLU A 28 -36.66 -29.85 23.08
CA GLU A 28 -36.51 -30.90 24.08
C GLU A 28 -37.14 -32.22 23.59
N ASP A 29 -36.43 -33.33 23.78
CA ASP A 29 -37.07 -34.60 24.11
C ASP A 29 -36.38 -35.17 25.35
N THR A 30 -37.11 -35.15 26.46
CA THR A 30 -36.77 -35.78 27.72
C THR A 30 -37.23 -37.23 27.69
N THR A 31 -36.35 -38.20 27.99
CA THR A 31 -36.51 -39.14 29.12
C THR A 31 -35.47 -40.27 29.13
N ASN A 32 -34.80 -40.41 30.29
CA ASN A 32 -34.30 -41.63 30.98
C ASN A 32 -33.23 -42.48 30.27
N ASP A 33 -32.17 -43.02 30.89
CA ASP A 33 -31.95 -43.43 32.27
C ASP A 33 -30.43 -43.51 32.56
N ILE A 34 -30.10 -43.17 33.80
CA ILE A 34 -28.96 -43.48 34.68
C ILE A 34 -27.89 -44.48 34.17
N SER A 35 -26.60 -44.09 34.24
CA SER A 35 -25.61 -44.74 35.13
C SER A 35 -24.35 -43.89 35.31
N ILE A 36 -24.00 -43.67 36.57
CA ILE A 36 -22.76 -43.04 37.03
C ILE A 36 -21.71 -44.14 37.06
N GLU A 37 -20.70 -44.04 36.19
CA GLU A 37 -19.41 -44.72 36.41
C GLU A 37 -18.30 -43.68 36.52
N ASN A 38 -17.77 -43.56 37.74
CA ASN A 38 -16.49 -42.93 38.02
C ASN A 38 -15.39 -43.69 37.28
N ASN A 39 -14.96 -43.20 36.13
CA ASN A 39 -13.69 -43.59 35.53
C ASN A 39 -12.80 -42.36 35.45
N ASN A 40 -11.82 -42.31 36.35
CA ASN A 40 -10.62 -41.49 36.22
C ASN A 40 -9.99 -41.77 34.85
N TYR A 41 -10.22 -40.90 33.89
CA TYR A 41 -9.38 -40.81 32.70
C TYR A 41 -8.35 -39.71 32.95
N GLU A 42 -7.10 -40.12 33.14
CA GLU A 42 -5.96 -39.25 32.85
C GLU A 42 -6.08 -38.82 31.38
N ILE A 43 -6.26 -37.51 31.16
CA ILE A 43 -6.13 -36.92 29.83
C ILE A 43 -4.64 -37.00 29.48
N ALA A 44 -4.28 -38.01 28.69
CA ALA A 44 -3.00 -38.01 27.99
C ALA A 44 -3.06 -36.93 26.91
N THR A 45 -2.45 -35.77 27.19
CA THR A 45 -2.04 -34.81 26.16
C THR A 45 -0.93 -35.48 25.34
N SER A 46 -1.25 -36.08 24.19
CA SER A 46 -0.21 -36.51 23.25
C SER A 46 0.26 -35.27 22.48
N TYR A 47 1.35 -34.67 22.95
CA TYR A 47 2.20 -33.85 22.12
C TYR A 47 3.02 -34.81 21.26
N ASP A 48 2.79 -34.82 19.94
CA ASP A 48 3.73 -35.45 19.03
C ASP A 48 4.97 -34.55 18.95
N ASN A 49 5.94 -34.82 19.84
CA ASN A 49 7.31 -34.32 19.66
C ASN A 49 7.90 -35.04 18.46
N ILE A 50 7.92 -34.37 17.30
CA ILE A 50 8.60 -34.86 16.10
C ILE A 50 10.11 -34.69 16.30
N ASN A 51 10.72 -35.61 17.05
CA ASN A 51 12.17 -35.83 17.06
C ASN A 51 12.47 -36.91 16.01
N ASP A 52 12.69 -36.54 14.75
CA ASP A 52 13.29 -37.45 13.76
C ASP A 52 14.73 -37.02 13.49
N ASP A 53 15.60 -37.55 14.34
CA ASP A 53 17.05 -37.41 14.33
C ASP A 53 17.64 -38.26 13.19
N LYS A 54 17.73 -37.70 11.97
CA LYS A 54 18.49 -38.31 10.86
C LYS A 54 19.10 -37.27 9.90
N ASN A 55 20.41 -37.11 9.98
CA ASN A 55 21.28 -36.67 8.88
C ASN A 55 20.98 -37.48 7.60
N ILE A 56 20.26 -36.90 6.63
CA ILE A 56 20.04 -37.47 5.29
C ILE A 56 20.06 -36.34 4.26
N GLU A 57 20.79 -36.57 3.17
CA GLU A 57 21.13 -35.68 2.06
C GLU A 57 19.96 -34.91 1.43
N GLU A 58 20.33 -33.72 0.92
CA GLU A 58 19.58 -32.75 0.11
C GLU A 58 18.53 -33.38 -0.82
N ASN A 59 17.28 -33.37 -0.36
CA ASN A 59 16.08 -33.36 -1.19
C ASN A 59 14.97 -32.78 -0.30
N THR A 60 14.31 -31.72 -0.76
CA THR A 60 13.16 -31.09 -0.08
C THR A 60 12.12 -32.15 0.27
N ARG A 61 12.07 -32.57 1.54
CA ARG A 61 11.05 -33.48 2.04
C ARG A 61 9.77 -32.67 2.26
N SER A 62 8.76 -32.92 1.44
CA SER A 62 7.37 -32.66 1.83
C SER A 62 7.08 -33.57 3.03
N VAL A 63 6.91 -32.95 4.21
CA VAL A 63 6.50 -33.66 5.43
C VAL A 63 5.00 -33.92 5.34
N ASN A 64 4.50 -34.98 5.98
CA ASN A 64 3.06 -35.21 6.09
C ASN A 64 2.35 -33.92 6.57
N PRO A 65 1.16 -33.61 6.07
CA PRO A 65 0.50 -32.35 6.38
C PRO A 65 0.29 -32.19 7.88
N ILE A 66 0.50 -30.97 8.38
CA ILE A 66 0.17 -30.62 9.77
C ILE A 66 -1.36 -30.58 9.88
N THR A 67 -1.91 -31.49 10.68
CA THR A 67 -3.36 -31.72 10.83
C THR A 67 -3.89 -31.48 12.24
N THR A 68 -2.99 -31.20 13.18
CA THR A 68 -3.30 -30.87 14.57
C THR A 68 -2.42 -29.71 15.01
N ASP A 69 -2.76 -29.08 16.13
CA ASP A 69 -1.92 -28.04 16.71
C ASP A 69 -0.49 -28.54 16.97
N VAL A 70 0.50 -27.69 16.69
CA VAL A 70 1.92 -28.01 16.82
C VAL A 70 2.66 -26.86 17.52
N VAL A 71 3.59 -27.23 18.40
CA VAL A 71 4.61 -26.33 18.94
C VAL A 71 5.92 -26.68 18.24
N ILE A 72 6.51 -25.73 17.52
CA ILE A 72 7.83 -25.84 16.92
C ILE A 72 8.87 -25.47 17.98
N ASP A 73 9.38 -26.47 18.70
CA ASP A 73 10.37 -26.31 19.78
C ASP A 73 11.81 -26.70 19.38
N SER A 74 11.98 -27.30 18.20
CA SER A 74 13.26 -27.61 17.58
C SER A 74 13.52 -26.78 16.32
N SER A 75 14.79 -26.52 16.00
CA SER A 75 15.16 -25.92 14.71
C SER A 75 14.88 -26.89 13.57
N TYR A 76 14.08 -26.45 12.60
CA TYR A 76 13.92 -27.13 11.32
C TYR A 76 14.84 -26.50 10.28
N ASP A 77 15.28 -27.30 9.31
CA ASP A 77 16.11 -26.87 8.19
C ASP A 77 15.61 -27.51 6.88
N ASN A 78 15.46 -26.70 5.83
CA ASN A 78 15.10 -27.13 4.46
C ASN A 78 13.79 -27.94 4.36
N GLN A 79 12.70 -27.44 4.95
CA GLN A 79 11.40 -28.12 4.98
C GLN A 79 10.24 -27.26 4.49
N VAL A 80 9.32 -27.89 3.76
CA VAL A 80 8.04 -27.28 3.37
C VAL A 80 6.92 -28.00 4.11
N PHE A 81 6.15 -27.24 4.87
CA PHE A 81 5.01 -27.73 5.64
C PHE A 81 3.71 -27.38 4.93
N ASP A 82 2.94 -28.40 4.56
CA ASP A 82 1.56 -28.22 4.15
C ASP A 82 0.67 -28.24 5.41
N VAL A 83 -0.09 -27.17 5.65
CA VAL A 83 -0.92 -27.00 6.86
C VAL A 83 -2.39 -27.09 6.48
N SER A 84 -3.13 -27.96 7.15
CA SER A 84 -4.56 -28.15 6.92
C SER A 84 -5.42 -27.32 7.90
N SER A 85 -6.74 -27.36 7.72
CA SER A 85 -7.70 -26.55 8.49
C SER A 85 -7.68 -26.82 10.00
N ASN A 86 -8.04 -25.80 10.78
CA ASN A 86 -8.20 -25.85 12.25
C ASN A 86 -6.91 -26.22 12.98
N VAL A 87 -5.81 -25.61 12.56
CA VAL A 87 -4.48 -25.84 13.13
C VAL A 87 -3.91 -24.54 13.67
N ARG A 88 -3.36 -24.61 14.89
CA ARG A 88 -2.49 -23.59 15.45
C ARG A 88 -1.04 -24.07 15.50
N ILE A 89 -0.14 -23.31 14.88
CA ILE A 89 1.30 -23.51 14.94
C ILE A 89 1.90 -22.40 15.80
N THR A 90 2.63 -22.78 16.84
CA THR A 90 3.30 -21.85 17.76
C THR A 90 4.79 -22.15 17.87
N SER A 91 5.61 -21.21 18.34
CA SER A 91 7.03 -21.44 18.62
C SER A 91 7.30 -21.77 20.09
N GLY A 92 8.23 -22.68 20.32
CA GLY A 92 8.86 -23.00 21.60
C GLY A 92 10.21 -22.31 21.83
N VAL A 93 10.54 -21.21 21.11
CA VAL A 93 11.79 -20.39 21.16
C VAL A 93 12.82 -20.69 20.04
N ALA A 94 12.64 -21.76 19.25
CA ALA A 94 13.61 -22.13 18.20
C ALA A 94 13.52 -21.24 16.94
N GLN A 95 14.69 -20.94 16.34
CA GLN A 95 14.81 -20.40 14.98
C GLN A 95 14.69 -21.56 13.98
N SER A 96 13.88 -21.38 12.95
CA SER A 96 13.73 -22.31 11.83
C SER A 96 14.35 -21.71 10.57
N ASN A 97 15.24 -22.47 9.94
CA ASN A 97 15.96 -22.01 8.75
C ASN A 97 15.40 -22.67 7.49
N ASN A 98 15.32 -21.94 6.39
CA ASN A 98 14.89 -22.47 5.10
C ASN A 98 13.62 -23.32 5.21
N ILE A 99 12.59 -22.76 5.86
CA ILE A 99 11.28 -23.40 5.96
C ILE A 99 10.20 -22.58 5.26
N ALA A 100 9.21 -23.27 4.69
CA ALA A 100 8.03 -22.64 4.12
C ALA A 100 6.75 -23.27 4.68
N PHE A 101 5.71 -22.47 4.88
CA PHE A 101 4.37 -22.93 5.21
C PHE A 101 3.39 -22.68 4.07
N ASN A 102 2.83 -23.74 3.52
CA ASN A 102 1.70 -23.67 2.60
C ASN A 102 0.41 -23.89 3.40
N LEU A 103 -0.36 -22.82 3.61
CA LEU A 103 -1.61 -22.88 4.36
C LEU A 103 -2.73 -23.27 3.40
N ASN A 104 -3.19 -24.52 3.50
CA ASN A 104 -4.16 -25.15 2.61
C ASN A 104 -5.41 -25.57 3.40
N GLY A 105 -6.12 -24.57 3.93
CA GLY A 105 -7.30 -24.81 4.76
C GLY A 105 -7.79 -23.55 5.46
N ASP A 106 -8.83 -23.72 6.28
CA ASP A 106 -9.48 -22.65 7.02
C ASP A 106 -9.10 -22.65 8.50
N ASN A 107 -9.22 -21.50 9.16
CA ASN A 107 -8.98 -21.34 10.60
C ASN A 107 -7.56 -21.79 11.00
N ILE A 108 -6.55 -21.31 10.28
CA ILE A 108 -5.14 -21.61 10.54
C ILE A 108 -4.51 -20.42 11.26
N THR A 109 -3.79 -20.69 12.35
CA THR A 109 -3.05 -19.67 13.09
C THR A 109 -1.56 -20.01 13.10
N ILE A 110 -0.72 -19.06 12.66
CA ILE A 110 0.73 -19.06 12.84
C ILE A 110 1.07 -17.99 13.88
N ASP A 111 1.71 -18.35 14.98
CA ASP A 111 1.98 -17.43 16.10
C ASP A 111 3.39 -17.59 16.67
N GLY A 112 4.13 -16.48 16.72
CA GLY A 112 5.41 -16.42 17.44
C GLY A 112 6.58 -17.12 16.75
N LEU A 113 6.48 -17.46 15.46
CA LEU A 113 7.58 -18.14 14.76
C LEU A 113 8.75 -17.20 14.47
N ASN A 114 9.95 -17.77 14.32
CA ASN A 114 11.13 -17.07 13.82
C ASN A 114 11.69 -17.85 12.61
N ILE A 115 11.44 -17.33 11.41
CA ILE A 115 11.76 -17.96 10.12
C ILE A 115 12.89 -17.16 9.47
N VAL A 116 13.98 -17.85 9.10
CA VAL A 116 15.10 -17.27 8.37
C VAL A 116 15.37 -18.11 7.12
N ASN A 117 15.07 -17.56 5.95
CA ASN A 117 15.21 -18.25 4.69
C ASN A 117 16.23 -17.56 3.76
N ASP A 118 16.74 -18.35 2.82
CA ASP A 118 17.58 -17.90 1.71
C ASP A 118 16.93 -18.21 0.34
N GLU A 119 17.70 -18.15 -0.75
CA GLU A 119 17.27 -18.47 -2.11
C GLU A 119 16.69 -19.88 -2.28
N THR A 120 16.93 -20.81 -1.36
CA THR A 120 16.37 -22.18 -1.41
C THR A 120 14.90 -22.23 -1.00
N GLN A 121 14.44 -21.26 -0.20
CA GLN A 121 13.04 -21.10 0.23
C GLN A 121 12.65 -19.62 0.21
N PRO A 122 12.52 -19.02 -0.99
CA PRO A 122 12.39 -17.58 -1.09
C PRO A 122 10.97 -17.08 -0.74
N ILE A 123 10.08 -17.98 -0.30
CA ILE A 123 8.75 -17.67 0.23
C ILE A 123 8.60 -18.32 1.61
N ALA A 124 8.35 -17.52 2.65
CA ALA A 124 8.23 -18.06 4.02
C ALA A 124 6.83 -18.58 4.35
N ILE A 125 5.77 -17.82 4.06
CA ILE A 125 4.39 -18.24 4.31
C ILE A 125 3.52 -17.95 3.09
N ASN A 126 2.82 -18.97 2.62
CA ASN A 126 1.93 -18.90 1.47
C ASN A 126 0.55 -19.47 1.82
N ALA A 127 -0.43 -18.60 2.05
CA ALA A 127 -1.82 -19.00 2.16
C ALA A 127 -2.42 -19.21 0.77
N LEU A 128 -2.80 -20.46 0.48
CA LEU A 128 -3.29 -20.87 -0.82
C LEU A 128 -4.73 -20.40 -1.06
N SER A 129 -5.12 -20.37 -2.34
CA SER A 129 -6.42 -19.87 -2.81
C SER A 129 -7.61 -20.45 -2.04
N ASN A 130 -8.56 -19.58 -1.69
CA ASN A 130 -9.81 -19.89 -0.99
C ASN A 130 -9.68 -20.27 0.49
N SER A 131 -8.52 -20.09 1.10
CA SER A 131 -8.37 -20.22 2.55
C SER A 131 -9.08 -19.09 3.30
N ASN A 132 -9.72 -19.39 4.42
CA ASN A 132 -10.50 -18.45 5.21
C ASN A 132 -10.03 -18.40 6.67
N HIS A 133 -10.10 -17.23 7.31
CA HIS A 133 -9.68 -17.02 8.70
C HIS A 133 -8.21 -17.43 8.96
N ILE A 134 -7.30 -16.98 8.09
CA ILE A 134 -5.86 -17.13 8.30
C ILE A 134 -5.39 -16.05 9.26
N THR A 135 -4.70 -16.44 10.33
CA THR A 135 -4.14 -15.52 11.32
C THR A 135 -2.64 -15.74 11.42
N ILE A 136 -1.83 -14.74 11.09
CA ILE A 136 -0.37 -14.77 11.21
C ILE A 136 0.03 -13.65 12.17
N ILE A 137 0.52 -14.01 13.35
CA ILE A 137 0.78 -13.05 14.42
C ILE A 137 2.15 -13.22 15.08
N ASN A 138 2.70 -12.12 15.61
CA ASN A 138 3.92 -12.11 16.42
C ASN A 138 5.12 -12.83 15.77
N THR A 139 5.14 -12.91 14.43
CA THR A 139 6.08 -13.77 13.70
C THR A 139 7.21 -12.93 13.11
N ASN A 140 8.44 -13.40 13.25
CA ASN A 140 9.63 -12.81 12.66
C ASN A 140 10.00 -13.60 11.41
N ILE A 141 10.12 -12.91 10.27
CA ILE A 141 10.47 -13.48 8.97
C ILE A 141 11.64 -12.70 8.41
N THR A 142 12.69 -13.41 8.03
CA THR A 142 13.80 -12.86 7.23
C THR A 142 13.96 -13.74 6.00
N VAL A 143 13.96 -13.16 4.80
CA VAL A 143 14.28 -13.88 3.56
C VAL A 143 15.37 -13.11 2.83
N VAL A 144 16.50 -13.75 2.54
CA VAL A 144 17.63 -13.17 1.82
C VAL A 144 17.88 -13.96 0.55
N ASN A 145 17.56 -13.40 -0.60
CA ASN A 145 17.71 -14.06 -1.89
C ASN A 145 18.67 -13.27 -2.79
N THR A 146 19.77 -13.90 -3.17
CA THR A 146 20.78 -13.32 -4.08
C THR A 146 20.64 -13.77 -5.52
N GLU A 147 19.57 -14.51 -5.85
CA GLU A 147 19.26 -15.00 -7.19
C GLU A 147 18.03 -14.28 -7.78
N GLU A 148 17.91 -14.27 -9.12
CA GLU A 148 16.78 -13.66 -9.83
C GLU A 148 15.51 -14.54 -9.75
N THR A 149 14.94 -14.69 -8.56
CA THR A 149 13.70 -15.43 -8.31
C THR A 149 12.73 -14.66 -7.41
N GLU A 150 11.47 -15.10 -7.34
CA GLU A 150 10.46 -14.47 -6.49
C GLU A 150 10.85 -14.55 -5.02
N THR A 151 10.81 -13.44 -4.30
CA THR A 151 11.17 -13.34 -2.89
C THR A 151 10.02 -12.69 -2.12
N MET A 152 9.35 -13.46 -1.27
CA MET A 152 8.14 -13.03 -0.57
C MET A 152 8.17 -13.42 0.91
N GLY A 153 7.74 -12.52 1.79
CA GLY A 153 7.55 -12.85 3.21
C GLY A 153 6.27 -13.66 3.41
N ILE A 154 5.13 -12.98 3.28
CA ILE A 154 3.80 -13.53 3.48
C ILE A 154 2.95 -13.30 2.23
N ILE A 155 2.34 -14.36 1.72
CA ILE A 155 1.38 -14.29 0.61
C ILE A 155 0.00 -14.73 1.10
N LEU A 156 -1.00 -13.89 0.87
CA LEU A 156 -2.42 -14.15 1.07
C LEU A 156 -3.10 -14.22 -0.31
N ASN A 157 -3.13 -15.41 -0.91
CA ASN A 157 -3.72 -15.60 -2.23
C ASN A 157 -5.23 -15.89 -2.12
N ASN A 158 -6.06 -14.96 -2.58
CA ASN A 158 -7.52 -15.07 -2.59
C ASN A 158 -8.13 -15.52 -1.24
N THR A 159 -7.56 -15.06 -0.14
CA THR A 159 -8.01 -15.43 1.21
C THR A 159 -9.19 -14.57 1.66
N GLN A 160 -9.91 -15.04 2.68
CA GLN A 160 -11.02 -14.31 3.29
C GLN A 160 -10.78 -14.14 4.79
N ASN A 161 -11.26 -13.03 5.37
CA ASN A 161 -11.28 -12.79 6.82
C ASN A 161 -9.92 -13.02 7.50
N SER A 162 -8.84 -12.60 6.85
CA SER A 162 -7.47 -12.92 7.26
C SER A 162 -6.77 -11.75 7.96
N LEU A 163 -5.88 -12.07 8.88
CA LEU A 163 -5.16 -11.13 9.73
C LEU A 163 -3.66 -11.41 9.68
N VAL A 164 -2.87 -10.38 9.42
CA VAL A 164 -1.41 -10.37 9.63
C VAL A 164 -1.08 -9.25 10.61
N GLU A 165 -0.64 -9.59 11.81
CA GLU A 165 -0.48 -8.61 12.89
C GLU A 165 0.76 -8.79 13.77
N ASN A 166 1.41 -7.68 14.13
CA ASN A 166 2.60 -7.68 14.99
C ASN A 166 3.76 -8.53 14.45
N CYS A 167 3.88 -8.67 13.13
CA CYS A 167 4.97 -9.39 12.49
C CYS A 167 6.13 -8.46 12.13
N ASN A 168 7.34 -9.00 12.10
CA ASN A 168 8.53 -8.34 11.59
C ASN A 168 8.99 -9.08 10.33
N VAL A 169 8.86 -8.46 9.16
CA VAL A 169 9.14 -9.09 7.86
C VAL A 169 10.28 -8.34 7.18
N ASN A 170 11.42 -8.99 7.00
CA ASN A 170 12.61 -8.42 6.39
C ASN A 170 12.93 -9.20 5.11
N ILE A 171 12.88 -8.53 3.97
CA ILE A 171 13.15 -9.14 2.66
C ILE A 171 14.36 -8.47 2.03
N SER A 172 15.35 -9.26 1.67
CA SER A 172 16.47 -8.83 0.83
C SER A 172 16.41 -9.60 -0.48
N ALA A 173 16.26 -8.92 -1.62
CA ALA A 173 16.04 -9.58 -2.90
C ALA A 173 16.81 -8.89 -4.04
N VAL A 174 17.09 -9.64 -5.11
CA VAL A 174 17.70 -9.08 -6.33
C VAL A 174 16.68 -8.18 -7.05
N PRO A 175 17.09 -6.99 -7.55
CA PRO A 175 16.20 -6.11 -8.29
C PRO A 175 15.81 -6.75 -9.62
N GLN A 176 14.50 -7.02 -9.77
CA GLN A 176 13.95 -7.68 -10.95
C GLN A 176 12.89 -6.81 -11.60
N ASP A 177 12.88 -6.82 -12.93
CA ASP A 177 11.91 -6.06 -13.72
C ASP A 177 10.48 -6.59 -13.50
N LEU A 178 9.54 -5.66 -13.38
CA LEU A 178 8.10 -5.93 -13.40
C LEU A 178 7.58 -6.36 -14.78
N TYR A 179 8.45 -6.47 -15.79
CA TYR A 179 8.09 -6.62 -17.20
C TYR A 179 8.52 -7.97 -17.78
N THR A 180 7.56 -8.75 -18.29
CA THR A 180 7.82 -9.89 -19.17
C THR A 180 7.04 -9.74 -20.47
N PRO A 181 7.65 -9.28 -21.58
CA PRO A 181 6.97 -9.19 -22.87
C PRO A 181 6.48 -10.58 -23.33
N PRO A 182 5.33 -10.71 -24.03
CA PRO A 182 4.45 -9.67 -24.58
C PRO A 182 3.26 -9.27 -23.70
N ASP A 183 3.00 -10.02 -22.63
CA ASP A 183 1.90 -9.76 -21.73
C ASP A 183 2.32 -8.65 -20.77
N TRP A 184 1.52 -7.58 -20.65
CA TRP A 184 1.65 -6.62 -19.56
C TRP A 184 1.19 -7.24 -18.24
N ALA A 185 1.74 -8.43 -17.93
CA ALA A 185 1.56 -9.12 -16.69
C ALA A 185 2.61 -8.56 -15.74
N TYR A 186 2.18 -7.67 -14.85
CA TYR A 186 2.94 -7.17 -13.71
C TYR A 186 3.43 -8.35 -12.86
N ALA A 187 4.62 -8.86 -13.16
CA ALA A 187 5.20 -9.99 -12.45
C ALA A 187 5.88 -9.45 -11.19
N LEU A 188 5.11 -9.25 -10.12
CA LEU A 188 5.65 -8.88 -8.82
C LEU A 188 6.65 -9.94 -8.36
N LYS A 189 7.92 -9.56 -8.23
CA LYS A 189 9.00 -10.46 -7.80
C LYS A 189 9.40 -10.30 -6.34
N THR A 190 9.11 -9.16 -5.73
CA THR A 190 9.54 -8.88 -4.36
C THR A 190 8.39 -8.27 -3.57
N SER A 191 8.01 -8.91 -2.46
CA SER A 191 7.06 -8.32 -1.51
C SER A 191 7.28 -8.78 -0.07
N GLY A 192 7.19 -7.86 0.89
CA GLY A 192 7.12 -8.24 2.30
C GLY A 192 5.83 -8.97 2.62
N ILE A 193 4.70 -8.29 2.38
CA ILE A 193 3.36 -8.84 2.58
C ILE A 193 2.52 -8.58 1.32
N LEU A 194 2.08 -9.65 0.68
CA LEU A 194 1.26 -9.62 -0.52
C LEU A 194 -0.16 -10.13 -0.22
N THR A 195 -1.15 -9.31 -0.55
CA THR A 195 -2.54 -9.74 -0.72
C THR A 195 -2.87 -9.80 -2.20
N ASP A 196 -3.11 -11.01 -2.71
CA ASP A 196 -3.40 -11.27 -4.12
C ASP A 196 -4.86 -11.72 -4.28
N GLY A 197 -5.76 -10.76 -4.47
CA GLY A 197 -7.21 -10.95 -4.37
C GLY A 197 -7.69 -11.06 -2.92
N GLY A 198 -8.87 -11.63 -2.73
CA GLY A 198 -9.43 -11.85 -1.39
C GLY A 198 -10.29 -10.70 -0.86
N ASN A 199 -10.85 -10.88 0.35
CA ASN A 199 -11.70 -9.86 0.97
C ASN A 199 -11.72 -9.91 2.50
N ASN A 200 -11.91 -8.75 3.13
CA ASN A 200 -11.86 -8.57 4.58
C ASN A 200 -10.51 -9.00 5.15
N ILE A 201 -9.45 -8.32 4.74
CA ILE A 201 -8.07 -8.64 5.12
C ILE A 201 -7.52 -7.47 5.94
N THR A 202 -6.84 -7.77 7.04
CA THR A 202 -6.21 -6.76 7.89
C THR A 202 -4.71 -7.04 8.02
N ILE A 203 -3.90 -6.04 7.70
CA ILE A 203 -2.45 -6.00 7.87
C ILE A 203 -2.17 -4.90 8.88
N ASN A 204 -1.96 -5.27 10.15
CA ASN A 204 -1.91 -4.33 11.27
C ASN A 204 -0.60 -4.41 12.06
N ALA A 205 -0.03 -3.25 12.44
CA ALA A 205 1.07 -3.19 13.41
C ALA A 205 2.31 -4.03 13.05
N ASN A 206 2.57 -4.22 11.75
CA ASN A 206 3.76 -4.95 11.29
C ASN A 206 4.93 -3.99 11.06
N THR A 207 6.15 -4.50 11.19
CA THR A 207 7.35 -3.87 10.64
C THR A 207 7.74 -4.61 9.37
N VAL A 208 7.77 -3.92 8.24
CA VAL A 208 8.12 -4.49 6.94
C VAL A 208 9.31 -3.73 6.38
N ASN A 209 10.42 -4.43 6.16
CA ASN A 209 11.62 -3.89 5.56
C ASN A 209 11.93 -4.63 4.26
N ILE A 210 12.17 -3.90 3.18
CA ILE A 210 12.66 -4.44 1.92
C ILE A 210 13.97 -3.78 1.53
N CYS A 211 14.96 -4.57 1.12
CA CYS A 211 16.22 -4.04 0.63
C CYS A 211 16.76 -4.84 -0.56
N ASN A 212 17.57 -4.18 -1.37
CA ASN A 212 18.30 -4.84 -2.44
C ASN A 212 19.41 -5.75 -1.87
N SER A 213 19.48 -7.01 -2.32
CA SER A 213 20.48 -7.97 -1.88
C SER A 213 21.81 -7.90 -2.64
N THR A 214 21.85 -7.28 -3.83
CA THR A 214 23.07 -7.22 -4.66
C THR A 214 23.24 -5.92 -5.44
N ASN A 215 24.46 -5.62 -5.87
CA ASN A 215 24.70 -4.48 -6.78
C ASN A 215 24.40 -4.81 -8.26
N ASN A 216 23.98 -6.04 -8.55
CA ASN A 216 23.66 -6.51 -9.88
C ASN A 216 22.13 -6.58 -10.00
N GLY A 217 21.56 -5.92 -10.99
CA GLY A 217 20.11 -5.92 -11.15
C GLY A 217 19.72 -5.13 -12.38
N THR A 218 18.45 -5.22 -12.73
CA THR A 218 17.92 -4.43 -13.85
C THR A 218 17.75 -2.97 -13.42
N SER A 219 17.94 -2.03 -14.35
CA SER A 219 17.78 -0.59 -14.07
C SER A 219 16.35 -0.19 -13.65
N SER A 220 15.37 -1.08 -13.90
CA SER A 220 13.97 -0.98 -13.52
C SER A 220 13.55 -2.01 -12.47
N GLY A 221 14.52 -2.60 -11.77
CA GLY A 221 14.27 -3.57 -10.72
C GLY A 221 13.41 -2.98 -9.60
N THR A 222 12.35 -3.69 -9.22
CA THR A 222 11.34 -3.17 -8.28
C THR A 222 11.29 -3.95 -6.98
N GLY A 223 11.13 -3.23 -5.87
CA GLY A 223 10.76 -3.78 -4.56
C GLY A 223 9.49 -3.12 -4.02
N GLU A 224 8.52 -3.92 -3.58
CA GLU A 224 7.28 -3.42 -2.96
C GLU A 224 7.16 -3.95 -1.54
N ALA A 225 6.96 -3.11 -0.52
CA ALA A 225 6.97 -3.63 0.86
C ALA A 225 5.64 -4.31 1.22
N ILE A 226 4.52 -3.60 1.03
CA ILE A 226 3.16 -4.16 1.17
C ILE A 226 2.41 -3.98 -0.14
N THR A 227 1.89 -5.07 -0.69
CA THR A 227 1.17 -5.07 -1.96
C THR A 227 -0.25 -5.60 -1.80
N VAL A 228 -1.24 -4.88 -2.34
CA VAL A 228 -2.65 -5.30 -2.39
C VAL A 228 -3.11 -5.29 -3.84
N ARG A 229 -3.46 -6.45 -4.40
CA ARG A 229 -3.75 -6.52 -5.84
C ARG A 229 -4.93 -7.42 -6.23
N ASN A 230 -5.27 -7.36 -7.52
CA ASN A 230 -6.15 -8.31 -8.22
C ASN A 230 -7.53 -8.50 -7.57
N ASN A 231 -8.34 -7.43 -7.46
CA ASN A 231 -9.68 -7.47 -6.85
C ASN A 231 -9.69 -7.83 -5.37
N ALA A 232 -8.63 -7.49 -4.64
CA ALA A 232 -8.67 -7.46 -3.19
C ALA A 232 -9.60 -6.33 -2.70
N ASN A 233 -10.60 -6.67 -1.90
CA ASN A 233 -11.62 -5.73 -1.41
C ASN A 233 -11.68 -5.67 0.11
N ASN A 234 -12.06 -4.51 0.67
CA ASN A 234 -12.15 -4.34 2.13
C ASN A 234 -10.84 -4.76 2.82
N VAL A 235 -9.75 -4.10 2.44
CA VAL A 235 -8.40 -4.37 2.95
C VAL A 235 -7.95 -3.22 3.82
N ASN A 236 -7.56 -3.52 5.06
CA ASN A 236 -7.03 -2.55 6.02
C ASN A 236 -5.52 -2.74 6.13
N VAL A 237 -4.75 -1.72 5.75
CA VAL A 237 -3.29 -1.64 5.98
C VAL A 237 -3.07 -0.54 7.01
N ILE A 238 -2.89 -0.92 8.27
CA ILE A 238 -2.96 0.02 9.39
C ILE A 238 -1.81 -0.10 10.39
N ASN A 239 -1.35 1.02 10.93
CA ASN A 239 -0.32 1.09 11.97
C ASN A 239 1.00 0.37 11.65
N ASN A 240 1.34 0.17 10.36
CA ASN A 240 2.57 -0.51 9.98
C ASN A 240 3.75 0.46 9.90
N ILE A 241 4.95 -0.05 10.14
CA ILE A 241 6.21 0.62 9.83
C ILE A 241 6.76 -0.04 8.57
N VAL A 242 6.93 0.74 7.51
CA VAL A 242 7.38 0.29 6.20
C VAL A 242 8.69 0.98 5.86
N THR A 243 9.73 0.22 5.57
CA THR A 243 11.02 0.73 5.09
C THR A 243 11.40 0.05 3.78
N GLY A 244 11.92 0.83 2.83
CA GLY A 244 12.37 0.30 1.55
C GLY A 244 13.62 1.01 1.06
N GLU A 245 14.64 0.24 0.64
CA GLU A 245 15.91 0.80 0.20
C GLU A 245 16.63 -0.02 -0.88
N GLY A 246 17.56 0.63 -1.60
CA GLY A 246 18.54 -0.02 -2.47
C GLY A 246 18.04 -0.56 -3.81
N PHE A 247 16.72 -0.71 -4.02
CA PHE A 247 16.17 -1.03 -5.34
C PHE A 247 16.13 0.23 -6.21
N PRO A 248 16.26 0.12 -7.55
CA PRO A 248 15.99 1.22 -8.46
C PRO A 248 14.56 1.77 -8.36
N TYR A 249 13.55 0.92 -8.18
CA TYR A 249 12.16 1.32 -7.96
C TYR A 249 11.66 0.75 -6.63
N VAL A 250 11.26 1.62 -5.71
CA VAL A 250 10.78 1.23 -4.38
C VAL A 250 9.35 1.72 -4.17
N TYR A 251 8.45 0.81 -3.78
CA TYR A 251 7.09 1.12 -3.37
C TYR A 251 6.89 0.76 -1.90
N GLY A 252 6.39 1.70 -1.10
CA GLY A 252 6.03 1.45 0.29
C GLY A 252 4.77 0.59 0.40
N ILE A 253 3.62 1.16 0.06
CA ILE A 253 2.34 0.46 -0.01
C ILE A 253 1.77 0.61 -1.41
N ASN A 254 1.65 -0.49 -2.13
CA ASN A 254 1.18 -0.48 -3.52
C ASN A 254 -0.16 -1.18 -3.66
N THR A 255 -1.08 -0.58 -4.42
CA THR A 255 -2.31 -1.25 -4.85
C THR A 255 -2.51 -1.19 -6.36
N TYR A 256 -2.93 -2.31 -6.95
CA TYR A 256 -3.24 -2.38 -8.39
C TYR A 256 -4.17 -3.54 -8.77
N GLY A 257 -4.77 -3.48 -9.96
CA GLY A 257 -5.63 -4.55 -10.46
C GLY A 257 -7.08 -4.50 -9.97
N VAL A 258 -7.62 -3.27 -9.86
CA VAL A 258 -8.98 -2.92 -9.41
C VAL A 258 -9.25 -3.35 -7.98
N SER A 259 -9.27 -2.41 -7.05
CA SER A 259 -9.58 -2.67 -5.64
C SER A 259 -10.63 -1.70 -5.12
N ASN A 260 -11.36 -2.09 -4.08
CA ASN A 260 -12.42 -1.27 -3.50
C ASN A 260 -12.39 -1.35 -1.97
N LEU A 261 -12.71 -0.23 -1.32
CA LEU A 261 -12.74 -0.12 0.15
C LEU A 261 -11.39 -0.47 0.78
N VAL A 262 -10.29 0.06 0.23
CA VAL A 262 -8.96 -0.07 0.83
C VAL A 262 -8.78 1.06 1.85
N ILE A 263 -8.39 0.72 3.07
CA ILE A 263 -8.08 1.69 4.13
C ILE A 263 -6.60 1.60 4.44
N ILE A 264 -5.86 2.69 4.20
CA ILE A 264 -4.44 2.82 4.52
C ILE A 264 -4.30 3.91 5.58
N GLU A 265 -4.09 3.53 6.83
CA GLU A 265 -4.20 4.46 7.96
C GLU A 265 -3.09 4.31 9.03
N ASN A 266 -2.57 5.43 9.51
CA ASN A 266 -1.55 5.50 10.57
C ASN A 266 -0.26 4.70 10.27
N ASN A 267 0.10 4.53 9.00
CA ASN A 267 1.37 3.88 8.64
C ASN A 267 2.51 4.90 8.64
N THR A 268 3.71 4.44 9.00
CA THR A 268 4.96 5.18 8.78
C THR A 268 5.68 4.53 7.60
N VAL A 269 5.97 5.28 6.54
CA VAL A 269 6.60 4.81 5.32
C VAL A 269 7.89 5.60 5.09
N ASN A 270 9.04 4.92 5.04
CA ASN A 270 10.37 5.55 4.88
C ASN A 270 11.12 4.90 3.71
N LEU A 271 11.33 5.64 2.63
CA LEU A 271 11.88 5.08 1.38
C LEU A 271 13.16 5.76 0.92
N THR A 272 14.09 4.99 0.39
CA THR A 272 15.27 5.52 -0.33
C THR A 272 15.50 4.75 -1.61
N SER A 273 15.87 5.44 -2.69
CA SER A 273 16.18 4.81 -3.98
C SER A 273 17.07 5.70 -4.84
N GLY A 274 17.73 5.09 -5.82
CA GLY A 274 18.46 5.82 -6.86
C GLY A 274 17.59 6.40 -7.98
N ASN A 275 16.47 5.77 -8.34
CA ASN A 275 15.69 6.18 -9.53
C ASN A 275 14.24 6.54 -9.23
N TYR A 276 13.56 5.77 -8.37
CA TYR A 276 12.14 5.98 -8.11
C TYR A 276 11.74 5.53 -6.70
N ILE A 277 10.99 6.39 -5.99
CA ILE A 277 10.23 6.01 -4.81
C ILE A 277 8.75 6.39 -4.96
N CYS A 278 7.86 5.54 -4.43
CA CYS A 278 6.46 5.88 -4.22
C CYS A 278 5.99 5.42 -2.84
N GLY A 279 5.59 6.37 -2.00
CA GLY A 279 5.13 6.11 -0.64
C GLY A 279 3.90 5.21 -0.62
N ILE A 280 2.79 5.72 -1.17
CA ILE A 280 1.52 4.98 -1.28
C ILE A 280 0.98 5.14 -2.70
N GLN A 281 0.74 4.03 -3.38
CA GLN A 281 0.11 4.01 -4.70
C GLN A 281 -1.27 3.34 -4.63
N LEU A 282 -2.27 3.99 -5.23
CA LEU A 282 -3.58 3.45 -5.53
C LEU A 282 -3.84 3.41 -7.03
N THR A 283 -3.83 2.22 -7.64
CA THR A 283 -4.15 2.07 -9.07
C THR A 283 -5.52 1.44 -9.27
N SER A 284 -6.41 2.12 -10.01
CA SER A 284 -7.79 1.70 -10.26
C SER A 284 -8.59 1.39 -8.99
N THR A 285 -8.44 2.24 -7.98
CA THR A 285 -9.03 1.99 -6.67
C THR A 285 -10.23 2.91 -6.42
N SER A 286 -11.29 2.39 -5.80
CA SER A 286 -12.47 3.18 -5.46
C SER A 286 -12.85 3.11 -3.98
N ASN A 287 -13.59 4.14 -3.52
CA ASN A 287 -14.14 4.23 -2.15
C ASN A 287 -13.09 4.01 -1.05
N SER A 288 -11.85 4.41 -1.30
CA SER A 288 -10.71 4.12 -0.42
C SER A 288 -10.27 5.33 0.38
N ILE A 289 -9.65 5.07 1.52
CA ILE A 289 -9.28 6.10 2.50
C ILE A 289 -7.79 5.99 2.80
N LEU A 290 -7.05 7.06 2.57
CA LEU A 290 -5.65 7.25 2.97
C LEU A 290 -5.61 8.33 4.03
N ARG A 291 -5.33 7.96 5.27
CA ARG A 291 -5.29 8.97 6.35
C ARG A 291 -4.22 8.79 7.39
N ARG A 292 -3.73 9.91 7.91
CA ARG A 292 -2.80 9.95 9.05
C ARG A 292 -1.53 9.13 8.83
N ASN A 293 -1.14 8.91 7.57
CA ASN A 293 0.13 8.27 7.26
C ASN A 293 1.24 9.31 7.30
N THR A 294 2.41 8.91 7.77
CA THR A 294 3.65 9.68 7.67
C THR A 294 4.49 9.04 6.58
N ILE A 295 4.83 9.79 5.54
CA ILE A 295 5.58 9.34 4.38
C ILE A 295 6.85 10.19 4.28
N THR A 296 8.01 9.56 4.40
CA THR A 296 9.29 10.20 4.16
C THR A 296 10.09 9.49 3.09
N GLY A 297 10.91 10.21 2.34
CA GLY A 297 11.84 9.56 1.45
C GLY A 297 12.74 10.46 0.64
N THR A 298 13.83 9.86 0.15
CA THR A 298 14.83 10.55 -0.66
C THR A 298 15.16 9.75 -1.91
N CYS A 299 15.15 10.41 -3.07
CA CYS A 299 15.47 9.77 -4.34
C CYS A 299 16.37 10.64 -5.22
N PHE A 300 17.66 10.34 -5.24
CA PHE A 300 18.63 11.05 -6.06
C PHE A 300 19.40 10.05 -6.91
N ALA A 301 19.50 10.35 -8.21
CA ALA A 301 20.30 9.55 -9.12
C ALA A 301 21.75 9.50 -8.61
N GLU A 302 22.27 8.30 -8.36
CA GLU A 302 23.66 8.14 -8.01
C GLU A 302 24.54 8.72 -9.14
N SER A 303 25.45 9.62 -8.77
CA SER A 303 26.36 10.24 -9.73
C SER A 303 27.17 9.18 -10.47
N GLY A 304 26.95 9.03 -11.78
CA GLY A 304 27.67 8.10 -12.64
C GLY A 304 26.93 6.81 -13.01
N GLN A 305 25.75 6.54 -12.45
CA GLN A 305 24.94 5.34 -12.76
C GLN A 305 23.87 5.58 -13.84
N CYS A 306 23.42 6.82 -14.06
CA CYS A 306 22.38 7.11 -15.05
C CYS A 306 22.69 8.36 -15.89
N THR A 307 23.39 8.17 -17.01
CA THR A 307 23.40 9.15 -18.10
C THR A 307 22.11 9.00 -18.92
N GLY A 308 20.96 9.49 -18.43
CA GLY A 308 19.76 9.50 -19.27
C GLY A 308 18.38 9.64 -18.61
N TYR A 309 18.25 9.65 -17.28
CA TYR A 309 16.95 9.71 -16.60
C TYR A 309 17.01 10.59 -15.35
N GLU A 310 15.86 11.15 -14.95
CA GLU A 310 15.70 11.89 -13.70
C GLU A 310 15.23 10.95 -12.58
N ALA A 311 15.62 11.22 -11.34
CA ALA A 311 15.13 10.50 -10.17
C ALA A 311 13.79 11.07 -9.70
N PHE A 312 12.82 10.21 -9.40
CA PHE A 312 11.45 10.60 -9.05
C PHE A 312 11.06 10.17 -7.64
N ALA A 313 10.39 11.06 -6.93
CA ALA A 313 9.71 10.73 -5.68
C ALA A 313 8.23 11.09 -5.75
N TYR A 314 7.38 10.14 -5.37
CA TYR A 314 5.96 10.34 -5.18
C TYR A 314 5.54 10.03 -3.74
N GLY A 315 4.76 10.91 -3.11
CA GLY A 315 4.22 10.65 -1.78
C GLY A 315 3.00 9.73 -1.86
N ILE A 316 1.94 10.25 -2.48
CA ILE A 316 0.71 9.51 -2.75
C ILE A 316 0.38 9.61 -4.24
N VAL A 317 0.14 8.49 -4.90
CA VAL A 317 -0.31 8.44 -6.30
C VAL A 317 -1.67 7.75 -6.38
N LEU A 318 -2.65 8.42 -6.99
CA LEU A 318 -3.88 7.79 -7.47
C LEU A 318 -3.84 7.79 -8.99
N SER A 319 -3.83 6.60 -9.60
CA SER A 319 -3.76 6.44 -11.06
C SER A 319 -4.82 5.47 -11.57
N SER A 320 -5.18 5.58 -12.85
CA SER A 320 -5.95 4.58 -13.58
C SER A 320 -5.24 4.06 -14.83
N SER A 321 -3.97 4.42 -15.07
CA SER A 321 -3.42 4.43 -16.45
C SER A 321 -2.34 3.41 -16.77
N TYR A 322 -2.06 2.45 -15.90
CA TYR A 322 -1.02 1.45 -16.17
C TYR A 322 -1.52 0.12 -16.79
N LYS A 323 -2.83 -0.04 -17.04
CA LYS A 323 -3.38 -1.23 -17.74
C LYS A 323 -4.53 -0.86 -18.69
N PRO A 324 -4.63 -1.43 -19.92
CA PRO A 324 -5.67 -1.08 -20.91
C PRO A 324 -7.13 -1.32 -20.48
N THR A 325 -7.36 -2.03 -19.38
CA THR A 325 -8.69 -2.37 -18.85
C THR A 325 -8.97 -1.73 -17.49
N ALA A 326 -8.10 -0.83 -17.03
CA ALA A 326 -8.17 -0.18 -15.73
C ALA A 326 -9.38 0.76 -15.64
N SER A 327 -10.22 0.55 -14.62
CA SER A 327 -11.26 1.51 -14.23
C SER A 327 -10.64 2.75 -13.59
N GLU A 328 -11.30 3.89 -13.71
CA GLU A 328 -10.92 5.15 -13.07
C GLU A 328 -10.82 4.97 -11.55
N SER A 329 -9.85 5.63 -10.92
CA SER A 329 -9.80 5.72 -9.47
C SER A 329 -10.86 6.73 -9.03
N THR A 330 -11.82 6.34 -8.18
CA THR A 330 -12.98 7.21 -7.91
C THR A 330 -13.43 7.21 -6.45
N ASN A 331 -13.94 8.36 -6.00
CA ASN A 331 -14.52 8.53 -4.66
C ASN A 331 -13.54 8.16 -3.53
N ASN A 332 -12.30 8.62 -3.64
CA ASN A 332 -11.26 8.38 -2.64
C ASN A 332 -11.11 9.59 -1.70
N LEU A 333 -10.62 9.32 -0.49
CA LEU A 333 -10.35 10.34 0.53
C LEU A 333 -8.88 10.26 0.96
N ILE A 334 -8.19 11.40 0.91
CA ILE A 334 -6.80 11.57 1.32
C ILE A 334 -6.75 12.67 2.39
N GLU A 335 -6.59 12.30 3.66
CA GLU A 335 -6.68 13.28 4.76
C GLU A 335 -5.65 13.13 5.89
N PHE A 336 -5.20 14.25 6.45
CA PHE A 336 -4.31 14.28 7.62
C PHE A 336 -2.98 13.53 7.44
N ASN A 337 -2.52 13.30 6.22
CA ASN A 337 -1.21 12.69 5.97
C ASN A 337 -0.10 13.75 6.11
N ASP A 338 1.08 13.29 6.51
CA ASP A 338 2.30 14.08 6.62
C ASP A 338 3.32 13.52 5.62
N ILE A 339 3.73 14.32 4.64
CA ILE A 339 4.55 13.89 3.51
C ILE A 339 5.78 14.79 3.43
N ASP A 340 6.97 14.20 3.52
CA ASP A 340 8.27 14.88 3.43
C ASP A 340 9.18 14.16 2.43
N LEU A 341 9.41 14.75 1.25
CA LEU A 341 10.14 14.09 0.17
C LEU A 341 11.21 14.99 -0.44
N SER A 342 12.31 14.37 -0.88
CA SER A 342 13.40 15.06 -1.56
C SER A 342 13.92 14.24 -2.75
N ALA A 343 13.86 14.80 -3.96
CA ALA A 343 14.34 14.13 -5.19
C ALA A 343 14.70 15.12 -6.30
N ASN A 344 15.19 14.65 -7.45
CA ASN A 344 15.31 15.54 -8.63
C ASN A 344 13.92 16.04 -9.05
N VAL A 345 12.96 15.12 -9.22
CA VAL A 345 11.57 15.42 -9.51
C VAL A 345 10.69 14.88 -8.39
N THR A 346 9.89 15.74 -7.77
CA THR A 346 9.08 15.36 -6.60
C THR A 346 7.61 15.71 -6.80
N TYR A 347 6.71 14.75 -6.54
CA TYR A 347 5.26 14.94 -6.47
C TYR A 347 4.78 14.53 -5.08
N GLY A 348 4.29 15.48 -4.28
CA GLY A 348 3.71 15.16 -2.97
C GLY A 348 2.47 14.27 -3.10
N ILE A 349 1.50 14.73 -3.89
CA ILE A 349 0.27 14.00 -4.22
C ILE A 349 0.01 14.09 -5.73
N GLU A 350 -0.19 12.96 -6.40
CA GLU A 350 -0.63 12.89 -7.80
C GLU A 350 -2.05 12.31 -7.90
N LEU A 351 -2.91 12.99 -8.65
CA LEU A 351 -4.23 12.53 -9.09
C LEU A 351 -4.26 12.41 -10.62
N ASN A 352 -4.07 11.21 -11.14
CA ASN A 352 -4.03 10.93 -12.58
C ASN A 352 -5.25 10.07 -12.97
N ILE A 353 -6.27 10.70 -13.55
CA ILE A 353 -7.57 10.09 -13.84
C ILE A 353 -8.20 9.54 -12.54
N ALA A 354 -8.38 10.45 -11.58
CA ALA A 354 -8.81 10.16 -10.22
C ALA A 354 -10.01 11.03 -9.79
N ASP A 355 -11.19 10.77 -10.36
CA ASP A 355 -12.40 11.59 -10.19
C ASP A 355 -13.03 11.52 -8.80
N SER A 356 -13.74 12.58 -8.42
CA SER A 356 -14.48 12.68 -7.16
C SER A 356 -13.61 12.43 -5.92
N THR A 357 -12.31 12.75 -6.01
CA THR A 357 -11.34 12.57 -4.94
C THR A 357 -11.30 13.78 -4.01
N GLN A 358 -11.19 13.52 -2.72
CA GLN A 358 -11.14 14.52 -1.67
C GLN A 358 -9.75 14.52 -1.03
N VAL A 359 -9.09 15.68 -0.97
CA VAL A 359 -7.73 15.85 -0.41
C VAL A 359 -7.76 16.96 0.64
N PHE A 360 -7.66 16.58 1.93
CA PHE A 360 -7.88 17.51 3.04
C PHE A 360 -6.87 17.47 4.18
N ASN A 361 -6.53 18.63 4.75
CA ASN A 361 -5.74 18.73 5.98
C ASN A 361 -4.40 17.95 5.94
N ASN A 362 -3.83 17.73 4.75
CA ASN A 362 -2.52 17.10 4.63
C ASN A 362 -1.42 18.16 4.83
N THR A 363 -0.29 17.74 5.38
CA THR A 363 0.96 18.51 5.35
C THR A 363 1.87 17.86 4.32
N VAL A 364 2.33 18.65 3.35
CA VAL A 364 3.23 18.20 2.29
C VAL A 364 4.38 19.19 2.22
N ASP A 365 5.58 18.71 2.51
CA ASP A 365 6.84 19.40 2.34
C ASP A 365 7.66 18.65 1.28
N VAL A 366 7.96 19.30 0.18
CA VAL A 366 8.69 18.66 -0.93
C VAL A 366 9.83 19.54 -1.39
N ASP A 367 10.99 18.91 -1.59
CA ASP A 367 12.24 19.52 -2.02
C ASP A 367 12.81 18.84 -3.27
N GLY A 368 13.55 19.60 -4.09
CA GLY A 368 14.13 19.08 -5.32
C GLY A 368 14.48 20.08 -6.40
N GLU A 369 14.77 19.56 -7.60
CA GLU A 369 15.05 20.40 -8.77
C GLU A 369 13.74 20.93 -9.36
N VAL A 370 12.79 20.05 -9.66
CA VAL A 370 11.46 20.41 -10.16
C VAL A 370 10.39 19.70 -9.35
N VAL A 371 9.55 20.47 -8.65
CA VAL A 371 8.79 19.92 -7.52
C VAL A 371 7.35 20.41 -7.44
N MET A 372 6.44 19.52 -7.06
CA MET A 372 5.02 19.81 -6.99
C MET A 372 4.40 19.22 -5.74
N ALA A 373 3.69 20.03 -4.95
CA ALA A 373 2.99 19.49 -3.78
C ALA A 373 1.76 18.66 -4.21
N LEU A 374 1.00 19.14 -5.20
CA LEU A 374 -0.13 18.40 -5.75
C LEU A 374 -0.27 18.59 -7.27
N GLY A 375 -0.27 17.47 -8.00
CA GLY A 375 -0.52 17.42 -9.43
C GLY A 375 -1.83 16.72 -9.76
N MET A 376 -2.58 17.24 -10.73
CA MET A 376 -3.79 16.61 -11.25
C MET A 376 -3.78 16.57 -12.77
N TYR A 377 -4.13 15.41 -13.32
CA TYR A 377 -4.34 15.19 -14.75
C TYR A 377 -5.69 14.50 -14.98
N ASN A 378 -6.47 15.07 -15.90
CA ASN A 378 -7.75 14.50 -16.34
C ASN A 378 -8.63 14.00 -15.17
N SER A 379 -8.73 14.80 -14.11
CA SER A 379 -9.43 14.46 -12.86
C SER A 379 -10.45 15.55 -12.51
N SER A 380 -11.71 15.15 -12.42
CA SER A 380 -12.88 16.03 -12.24
C SER A 380 -13.55 15.84 -10.88
N TYR A 381 -14.33 16.84 -10.47
CA TYR A 381 -15.12 16.84 -9.23
C TYR A 381 -14.30 16.63 -7.94
N CYS A 382 -13.01 16.95 -7.99
CA CYS A 382 -12.13 16.81 -6.84
C CYS A 382 -12.21 18.03 -5.92
N GLN A 383 -11.95 17.80 -4.63
CA GLN A 383 -11.89 18.87 -3.62
C GLN A 383 -10.53 18.86 -2.94
N ILE A 384 -9.78 19.94 -3.09
CA ILE A 384 -8.47 20.16 -2.48
C ILE A 384 -8.63 21.26 -1.44
N LYS A 385 -8.66 20.89 -0.15
CA LYS A 385 -9.04 21.86 0.89
C LYS A 385 -8.26 21.76 2.21
N ASP A 386 -7.98 22.93 2.78
CA ASP A 386 -7.34 23.08 4.10
C ASP A 386 -5.99 22.34 4.23
N ASN A 387 -5.27 22.11 3.11
CA ASN A 387 -3.94 21.50 3.13
C ASN A 387 -2.85 22.54 3.38
N ASN A 388 -1.70 22.09 3.89
CA ASN A 388 -0.48 22.89 4.04
C ASN A 388 0.61 22.35 3.11
N PHE A 389 0.88 23.09 2.04
CA PHE A 389 1.84 22.74 1.00
C PHE A 389 3.04 23.68 1.08
N THR A 390 4.23 23.09 1.22
CA THR A 390 5.51 23.78 1.12
C THR A 390 6.32 23.10 0.02
N VAL A 391 6.79 23.91 -0.92
CA VAL A 391 7.51 23.45 -2.10
C VAL A 391 8.82 24.24 -2.18
N THR A 392 9.94 23.52 -2.19
CA THR A 392 11.28 24.10 -2.34
C THR A 392 11.93 23.54 -3.60
N GLY A 393 12.15 24.40 -4.59
CA GLY A 393 12.70 24.04 -5.88
C GLY A 393 14.03 24.71 -6.19
N ALA A 394 14.75 24.12 -7.12
CA ALA A 394 15.94 24.69 -7.74
C ALA A 394 15.85 24.58 -9.27
N THR A 395 14.70 24.96 -9.86
CA THR A 395 14.33 24.63 -11.25
C THR A 395 15.49 24.72 -12.22
N ARG A 396 15.74 23.60 -12.90
CA ARG A 396 16.64 23.49 -14.04
C ARG A 396 15.94 22.81 -15.21
N GLU A 397 16.58 22.85 -16.37
CA GLU A 397 16.18 22.00 -17.48
C GLU A 397 16.36 20.52 -17.09
N LEU A 398 15.26 19.77 -17.15
CA LEU A 398 15.26 18.33 -16.94
C LEU A 398 15.78 17.61 -18.19
N HIS A 399 16.22 16.37 -18.01
CA HIS A 399 16.61 15.53 -19.15
C HIS A 399 15.44 15.42 -20.17
N PRO A 400 15.67 15.51 -21.49
CA PRO A 400 14.58 15.56 -22.50
C PRO A 400 13.70 14.31 -22.58
N TRP A 401 14.08 13.23 -21.89
CA TRP A 401 13.38 11.94 -21.89
C TRP A 401 12.46 11.78 -20.67
N THR A 402 12.34 12.83 -19.86
CA THR A 402 11.38 12.95 -18.76
C THR A 402 9.98 13.03 -19.36
N TYR A 403 9.17 11.98 -19.20
CA TYR A 403 7.81 11.93 -19.70
C TYR A 403 6.83 11.63 -18.57
N GLU A 404 6.04 12.63 -18.20
CA GLU A 404 4.99 12.52 -17.19
C GLU A 404 3.68 13.03 -17.76
N ALA A 405 2.56 12.41 -17.35
CA ALA A 405 1.22 12.89 -17.73
C ALA A 405 0.98 14.31 -17.22
N ILE A 406 1.52 14.63 -16.04
CA ILE A 406 1.57 15.98 -15.48
C ILE A 406 3.01 16.49 -15.67
N PRO A 407 3.29 17.37 -16.65
CA PRO A 407 4.65 17.85 -16.86
C PRO A 407 5.23 18.47 -15.59
N PRO A 408 6.44 18.06 -15.16
CA PRO A 408 7.08 18.57 -13.96
C PRO A 408 7.22 20.09 -14.03
N GLU A 409 6.86 20.77 -12.94
CA GLU A 409 7.01 22.22 -12.80
C GLU A 409 7.03 22.57 -11.32
N THR A 410 7.90 23.50 -10.92
CA THR A 410 7.97 23.98 -9.53
C THR A 410 6.74 24.81 -9.18
N THR A 411 5.79 24.21 -8.47
CA THR A 411 4.48 24.82 -8.15
C THR A 411 3.83 24.12 -6.95
N GLY A 412 2.90 24.80 -6.28
CA GLY A 412 2.10 24.20 -5.23
C GLY A 412 1.08 23.21 -5.79
N ILE A 413 0.15 23.72 -6.60
CA ILE A 413 -0.93 22.94 -7.19
C ILE A 413 -0.92 23.11 -8.70
N LYS A 414 -0.93 22.01 -9.46
CA LYS A 414 -1.11 22.04 -10.92
C LYS A 414 -2.27 21.16 -11.34
N ILE A 415 -3.17 21.70 -12.15
CA ILE A 415 -4.24 20.94 -12.80
C ILE A 415 -4.10 21.08 -14.31
N VAL A 416 -4.05 19.93 -15.00
CA VAL A 416 -3.89 19.85 -16.46
C VAL A 416 -4.98 18.95 -17.06
N SER A 417 -5.40 19.26 -18.28
CA SER A 417 -6.19 18.37 -19.13
C SER A 417 -5.59 18.25 -20.54
N ASP A 418 -5.74 17.08 -21.17
CA ASP A 418 -5.26 16.82 -22.55
C ASP A 418 -6.31 17.03 -23.65
N GLY A 419 -7.52 17.45 -23.28
CA GLY A 419 -8.62 17.74 -24.21
C GLY A 419 -9.46 16.53 -24.61
N ASN A 420 -9.02 15.29 -24.33
CA ASN A 420 -9.82 14.08 -24.53
C ASN A 420 -10.60 13.69 -23.26
N LYS A 421 -10.00 13.93 -22.09
CA LYS A 421 -10.70 14.00 -20.81
C LYS A 421 -10.50 15.40 -20.21
N THR A 422 -11.35 15.76 -19.27
CA THR A 422 -11.34 17.08 -18.65
C THR A 422 -11.05 16.98 -17.16
N SER A 423 -10.39 18.01 -16.63
CA SER A 423 -10.26 18.27 -15.19
C SER A 423 -11.23 19.38 -14.80
N ASP A 424 -12.52 19.06 -14.74
CA ASP A 424 -13.61 20.02 -14.57
C ASP A 424 -14.21 19.99 -13.16
N TYR A 425 -14.85 21.11 -12.79
CA TYR A 425 -15.63 21.25 -11.55
C TYR A 425 -14.83 20.96 -10.27
N ASN A 426 -13.53 21.25 -10.30
CA ASN A 426 -12.65 21.08 -9.15
C ASN A 426 -12.77 22.28 -8.19
N ILE A 427 -12.57 22.02 -6.90
CA ILE A 427 -12.62 23.06 -5.85
C ILE A 427 -11.27 23.07 -5.11
N ILE A 428 -10.60 24.22 -5.10
CA ILE A 428 -9.36 24.48 -4.37
C ILE A 428 -9.64 25.57 -3.33
N THR A 429 -9.70 25.22 -2.05
CA THR A 429 -10.06 26.21 -1.02
C THR A 429 -9.41 26.05 0.35
N GLY A 430 -9.11 27.16 1.02
CA GLY A 430 -8.58 27.13 2.39
C GLY A 430 -7.15 26.62 2.53
N ASN A 431 -6.47 26.29 1.41
CA ASN A 431 -5.11 25.74 1.47
C ASN A 431 -4.10 26.84 1.78
N ARG A 432 -3.04 26.47 2.49
CA ARG A 432 -1.82 27.26 2.65
C ARG A 432 -0.78 26.71 1.70
N VAL A 433 -0.40 27.50 0.69
CA VAL A 433 0.58 27.11 -0.33
C VAL A 433 1.76 28.06 -0.27
N ILE A 434 2.95 27.49 -0.07
CA ILE A 434 4.22 28.21 -0.11
C ILE A 434 5.11 27.58 -1.18
N VAL A 435 5.52 28.39 -2.15
CA VAL A 435 6.46 27.97 -3.19
C VAL A 435 7.73 28.81 -3.13
N ASN A 436 8.86 28.14 -3.05
CA ASN A 436 10.17 28.76 -3.10
C ASN A 436 10.96 28.12 -4.24
N ASP A 437 11.56 28.93 -5.10
CA ASP A 437 12.47 28.46 -6.13
C ASP A 437 13.71 29.34 -6.17
N SER A 438 14.88 28.72 -6.03
CA SER A 438 16.15 29.44 -5.98
C SER A 438 16.66 29.88 -7.35
N ASN A 439 16.22 29.23 -8.43
CA ASN A 439 16.71 29.43 -9.79
C ASN A 439 15.67 30.03 -10.75
N ASN A 440 14.39 30.06 -10.37
CA ASN A 440 13.31 30.62 -11.19
C ASN A 440 12.53 31.73 -10.46
N THR A 441 12.49 32.93 -11.05
CA THR A 441 11.72 34.06 -10.52
C THR A 441 10.28 34.14 -11.02
N ASN A 442 9.93 33.32 -12.03
CA ASN A 442 8.61 33.27 -12.66
C ASN A 442 7.89 31.97 -12.27
N ILE A 443 7.57 31.86 -10.98
CA ILE A 443 6.85 30.72 -10.41
C ILE A 443 5.39 31.09 -10.09
N TYR A 444 4.53 30.08 -10.08
CA TYR A 444 3.11 30.19 -9.73
C TYR A 444 2.83 29.29 -8.52
N ASP A 445 1.94 29.73 -7.62
CA ASP A 445 1.51 28.87 -6.51
C ASP A 445 0.47 27.84 -6.99
N ILE A 446 -0.39 28.26 -7.94
CA ILE A 446 -1.43 27.44 -8.55
C ILE A 446 -1.42 27.62 -10.07
N ILE A 447 -1.48 26.52 -10.81
CA ILE A 447 -1.53 26.47 -12.27
C ILE A 447 -2.77 25.69 -12.73
N LEU A 448 -3.61 26.31 -13.54
CA LEU A 448 -4.79 25.71 -14.17
C LEU A 448 -4.65 25.76 -15.69
N LEU A 449 -4.49 24.59 -16.32
CA LEU A 449 -4.32 24.45 -17.76
C LEU A 449 -5.44 23.61 -18.35
N ASN A 450 -6.21 24.20 -19.27
CA ASN A 450 -7.30 23.52 -19.96
C ASN A 450 -8.36 22.90 -19.01
N THR A 451 -8.69 23.59 -17.93
CA THR A 451 -9.71 23.19 -16.94
C THR A 451 -11.00 23.97 -17.15
N ASN A 452 -12.17 23.42 -16.82
CA ASN A 452 -13.42 24.19 -16.80
C ASN A 452 -14.08 24.24 -15.41
N ASN A 453 -14.73 25.37 -15.11
CA ASN A 453 -15.55 25.55 -13.91
C ASN A 453 -14.81 25.22 -12.60
N THR A 454 -13.49 25.49 -12.55
CA THR A 454 -12.69 25.29 -11.34
C THR A 454 -12.82 26.50 -10.41
N ILE A 455 -13.02 26.24 -9.12
CA ILE A 455 -13.24 27.27 -8.10
C ILE A 455 -11.99 27.35 -7.22
N VAL A 456 -11.33 28.52 -7.16
CA VAL A 456 -10.15 28.76 -6.33
C VAL A 456 -10.38 29.91 -5.36
N THR A 457 -10.58 29.61 -4.08
CA THR A 457 -11.08 30.59 -3.10
C THR A 457 -10.48 30.38 -1.71
N TYR A 458 -10.26 31.45 -0.95
CA TYR A 458 -9.78 31.41 0.45
C TYR A 458 -8.43 30.73 0.69
N ASN A 459 -7.57 30.64 -0.32
CA ASN A 459 -6.23 30.09 -0.14
C ASN A 459 -5.26 31.18 0.36
N TYR A 460 -4.32 30.79 1.21
CA TYR A 460 -3.15 31.58 1.55
C TYR A 460 -2.01 31.21 0.59
N LEU A 461 -1.56 32.18 -0.20
CA LEU A 461 -0.61 31.94 -1.29
C LEU A 461 0.63 32.83 -1.12
N LYS A 462 1.81 32.22 -0.94
CA LYS A 462 3.07 32.93 -0.70
C LYS A 462 4.22 32.30 -1.48
N TYR A 463 4.77 33.07 -2.41
CA TYR A 463 6.14 32.88 -2.89
C TYR A 463 7.19 33.60 -2.03
N VAL A 464 8.46 33.18 -2.08
CA VAL A 464 9.53 33.75 -1.23
C VAL A 464 10.55 34.60 -2.00
N ILE A 465 10.78 34.35 -3.29
CA ILE A 465 11.80 35.06 -4.11
C ILE A 465 11.19 35.52 -5.46
N GLY A 466 11.20 36.84 -5.73
CA GLY A 466 10.86 37.41 -7.04
C GLY A 466 9.69 38.42 -7.06
N SER A 467 9.21 38.75 -8.28
CA SER A 467 7.98 39.52 -8.55
C SER A 467 7.04 38.66 -9.41
N GLY A 468 6.24 37.81 -8.77
CA GLY A 468 5.58 36.66 -9.42
C GLY A 468 4.05 36.73 -9.39
N PHE A 469 3.45 36.16 -10.44
CA PHE A 469 2.01 35.93 -10.54
C PHE A 469 1.61 34.74 -9.65
N ARG A 470 0.45 34.83 -8.98
CA ARG A 470 0.05 33.83 -7.97
C ARG A 470 -0.72 32.64 -8.55
N ILE A 471 -1.50 32.91 -9.59
CA ILE A 471 -2.36 31.92 -10.25
C ILE A 471 -2.18 32.11 -11.76
N LEU A 472 -1.82 31.05 -12.46
CA LEU A 472 -1.94 30.95 -13.92
C LEU A 472 -3.26 30.25 -14.24
N ASP A 473 -4.17 30.92 -14.94
CA ASP A 473 -5.46 30.37 -15.33
C ASP A 473 -5.67 30.48 -16.83
N ASN A 474 -5.47 29.36 -17.52
CA ASN A 474 -5.84 29.17 -18.93
C ASN A 474 -7.11 28.31 -19.05
N GLY A 475 -7.90 28.20 -17.97
CA GLY A 475 -9.18 27.51 -17.94
C GLY A 475 -10.34 28.38 -18.42
N TYR A 476 -11.50 27.75 -18.61
CA TYR A 476 -12.75 28.45 -18.93
C TYR A 476 -13.69 28.48 -17.72
N ASN A 477 -14.31 29.63 -17.47
CA ASN A 477 -15.29 29.86 -16.40
C ASN A 477 -14.77 29.56 -14.97
N SER A 478 -13.48 29.74 -14.73
CA SER A 478 -12.89 29.65 -13.39
C SER A 478 -13.38 30.80 -12.49
N VAL A 479 -13.59 30.51 -11.20
CA VAL A 479 -13.94 31.52 -10.20
C VAL A 479 -12.78 31.72 -9.23
N LEU A 480 -12.20 32.92 -9.19
CA LEU A 480 -11.08 33.30 -8.32
C LEU A 480 -11.51 34.39 -7.32
N SER A 481 -11.80 34.06 -6.06
CA SER A 481 -12.22 35.06 -5.04
C SER A 481 -12.45 34.48 -3.64
N PRO A 482 -12.07 35.16 -2.53
CA PRO A 482 -10.88 35.97 -2.28
C PRO A 482 -9.70 35.07 -1.84
N ASN A 483 -8.48 35.34 -2.29
CA ASN A 483 -7.27 34.67 -1.79
C ASN A 483 -6.42 35.69 -0.99
N TYR A 484 -5.72 35.23 0.04
CA TYR A 484 -4.92 36.10 0.92
C TYR A 484 -3.47 36.15 0.44
N TRP A 485 -2.93 37.38 0.34
CA TRP A 485 -1.60 37.67 -0.18
C TRP A 485 -0.77 38.39 0.89
N LEU A 486 0.44 37.90 1.16
CA LEU A 486 1.49 38.71 1.78
C LEU A 486 2.55 39.02 0.72
N LEU A 487 2.91 40.30 0.63
CA LEU A 487 3.97 40.84 -0.22
C LEU A 487 5.34 40.42 0.29
#